data_AF-A0A183CPE9-F1
#
_entry.id   AF-A0A183CPE9-F1
#
_cell.length_a   1.000
_cell.length_b   1.000
_cell.length_c   1.000
_cell.angle_alpha   90.00
_cell.angle_beta   90.00
_cell.angle_gamma   90.00
#
_symmetry.space_group_name_H-M   'P 1'
#
loop_
_entity.id
_entity.type
_entity.pdbx_description
1 polymer ?
#
loop_
_entity_poly.entity_id
_entity_poly.type
_entity_poly.pdbx_seq_one_letter_code
_entity_poly.pdbx_strand_id
1 'polypeptide(L)'
;MNLSCVACDDNYSGERCDHPKCRNGGVQHTSEQRCQCLQPYSGDFCETLKVEDAALVGPLGILTVIPMLICFYMCEKKARIRQVVRIQKSWSEQRKASIQSAHIASLLAEKA
;
A
#
# COMPACT_ATOMS: atom_id res chain seq x y z
N MET A 1 6.19 -4.51 61.18
CA MET A 1 5.95 -5.27 59.94
C MET A 1 5.26 -4.31 58.97
N ASN A 2 5.89 -3.95 57.86
CA ASN A 2 5.33 -3.00 56.88
C ASN A 2 4.14 -3.65 56.17
N LEU A 3 2.92 -3.24 56.52
CA LEU A 3 1.70 -3.64 55.84
C LEU A 3 1.55 -2.82 54.56
N SER A 4 2.38 -3.11 53.56
CA SER A 4 2.14 -2.64 52.20
C SER A 4 1.06 -3.54 51.61
N CYS A 5 -0.06 -2.96 51.17
CA CYS A 5 -1.06 -3.70 50.38
C CYS A 5 -0.34 -4.36 49.21
N VAL A 6 -0.50 -5.68 49.05
CA VAL A 6 -0.04 -6.38 47.86
C VAL A 6 -0.82 -5.78 46.70
N ALA A 7 -0.14 -4.97 45.89
CA ALA A 7 -0.74 -4.47 44.66
C ALA A 7 -1.05 -5.66 43.76
N CYS A 8 -2.24 -5.66 43.14
CA CYS A 8 -2.58 -6.66 42.14
C CYS A 8 -1.62 -6.58 40.96
N ASP A 9 -1.44 -7.73 40.29
CA ASP A 9 -0.78 -7.78 39.00
C ASP A 9 -1.50 -6.83 38.00
N ASP A 10 -0.75 -6.27 37.05
CA ASP A 10 -1.26 -5.27 36.12
C ASP A 10 -2.49 -5.74 35.34
N ASN A 11 -2.61 -7.05 35.11
CA ASN A 11 -3.72 -7.64 34.37
C ASN A 11 -4.92 -8.07 35.25
N TYR A 12 -4.85 -7.89 36.57
CA TYR A 12 -5.91 -8.26 37.50
C TYR A 12 -6.36 -7.06 38.35
N SER A 13 -7.61 -7.10 38.78
CA SER A 13 -8.28 -6.08 39.58
C SER A 13 -9.18 -6.72 40.63
N GLY A 14 -9.79 -5.91 41.48
CA GLY A 14 -10.65 -6.38 42.57
C GLY A 14 -9.99 -6.30 43.93
N GLU A 15 -10.81 -6.41 44.97
CA GLU A 15 -10.35 -6.42 46.37
C GLU A 15 -9.40 -7.59 46.65
N ARG A 16 -9.51 -8.67 45.87
CA ARG A 16 -8.67 -9.87 45.98
C ARG A 16 -7.93 -10.23 44.70
N CYS A 17 -7.81 -9.29 43.74
CA CYS A 17 -7.16 -9.52 42.46
C CYS A 17 -7.77 -10.69 41.64
N ASP A 18 -9.06 -10.95 41.81
CA ASP A 18 -9.81 -12.06 41.18
C ASP A 18 -10.50 -11.68 39.87
N HIS A 19 -10.47 -10.40 39.50
CA HIS A 19 -11.11 -9.86 38.32
C HIS A 19 -10.09 -9.60 37.20
N PRO A 20 -10.01 -10.43 36.14
CA PRO A 20 -9.14 -10.17 35.00
C PRO A 20 -9.54 -8.88 34.26
N LYS A 21 -8.58 -8.00 33.98
CA LYS A 21 -8.80 -6.76 33.24
C LYS A 21 -8.86 -7.05 31.74
N CYS A 22 -10.07 -7.18 31.21
CA CYS A 22 -10.27 -7.38 29.77
C CYS A 22 -10.03 -6.07 29.00
N ARG A 23 -9.20 -6.14 27.94
CA ARG A 23 -8.92 -5.02 27.03
C ARG A 23 -9.88 -5.01 25.84
N ASN A 24 -9.84 -3.94 25.05
CA ASN A 24 -10.54 -3.82 23.76
C ASN A 24 -12.05 -4.13 23.83
N GLY A 25 -12.70 -3.76 24.94
CA GLY A 25 -14.14 -3.96 25.14
C GLY A 25 -14.55 -5.42 25.44
N GLY A 26 -13.61 -6.29 25.81
CA GLY A 26 -13.91 -7.63 26.30
C GLY A 26 -14.74 -7.60 27.58
N VAL A 27 -15.64 -8.57 27.74
CA VAL A 27 -16.53 -8.69 28.90
C VAL A 27 -15.97 -9.73 29.86
N GLN A 28 -15.90 -9.39 31.14
CA GLN A 28 -15.43 -10.31 32.17
C GLN A 28 -16.52 -11.32 32.53
N HIS A 29 -16.20 -12.62 32.48
CA HIS A 29 -17.05 -13.65 33.06
C HIS A 29 -16.74 -13.81 34.54
N THR A 30 -17.69 -13.46 35.39
CA THR A 30 -17.55 -13.52 36.86
C THR A 30 -17.37 -14.95 37.39
N SER A 31 -17.81 -15.97 36.64
CA SER A 31 -17.73 -17.39 37.05
C SER A 31 -16.44 -18.09 36.65
N GLU A 32 -15.78 -17.67 35.57
CA GLU A 32 -14.70 -18.44 34.94
C GLU A 32 -13.32 -17.75 35.02
N GLN A 33 -13.22 -16.57 35.65
CA GLN A 33 -12.00 -15.76 35.69
C GLN A 33 -11.36 -15.58 34.30
N ARG A 34 -12.19 -15.46 33.27
CA ARG A 34 -11.77 -15.31 31.87
C ARG A 34 -12.46 -14.13 31.21
N CYS A 35 -11.80 -13.58 30.22
CA CYS A 35 -12.36 -12.55 29.36
C CYS A 35 -13.05 -13.15 28.15
N GLN A 36 -14.29 -12.76 27.91
CA GLN A 36 -14.97 -13.00 26.63
C GLN A 36 -14.62 -11.87 25.68
N CYS A 37 -13.77 -12.19 24.70
CA CYS A 37 -13.31 -11.22 23.70
C CYS A 37 -14.34 -11.03 22.59
N LEU A 38 -14.54 -9.76 22.21
CA LEU A 38 -15.33 -9.41 21.03
C LEU A 38 -14.46 -9.59 19.78
N GLN A 39 -15.00 -10.18 18.71
CA GLN A 39 -14.28 -10.25 17.44
C GLN A 39 -13.93 -8.83 16.95
N PRO A 40 -12.71 -8.62 16.41
CA PRO A 40 -11.69 -9.62 16.07
C PRO A 40 -10.62 -9.84 17.16
N TYR A 41 -10.85 -9.48 18.43
CA TYR A 41 -9.83 -9.59 19.48
C TYR A 41 -9.77 -11.00 20.12
N SER A 42 -8.60 -11.36 20.65
CA SER A 42 -8.27 -12.63 21.31
C SER A 42 -7.14 -12.47 22.32
N GLY A 43 -6.74 -13.56 22.97
CA GLY A 43 -5.79 -13.57 24.08
C GLY A 43 -6.52 -13.70 25.42
N ASP A 44 -5.77 -13.95 26.49
CA ASP A 44 -6.33 -14.19 27.82
C ASP A 44 -7.04 -12.95 28.38
N PHE A 45 -6.61 -11.76 27.94
CA PHE A 45 -7.16 -10.46 28.33
C PHE A 45 -7.64 -9.65 27.12
N CYS A 46 -7.90 -10.31 25.98
CA CYS A 46 -8.34 -9.66 24.73
C CYS A 46 -7.35 -8.61 24.20
N GLU A 47 -6.06 -8.79 24.48
CA GLU A 47 -4.97 -7.89 24.10
C GLU A 47 -4.50 -8.08 22.67
N THR A 48 -4.75 -9.24 22.08
CA THR A 48 -4.28 -9.62 20.75
C THR A 48 -5.37 -9.40 19.70
N LEU A 49 -5.02 -8.85 18.55
CA LEU A 49 -5.92 -8.79 17.39
C LEU A 49 -5.80 -10.11 16.60
N LYS A 50 -6.90 -10.83 16.37
CA LYS A 50 -6.93 -11.94 15.40
C LYS A 50 -6.77 -11.36 14.01
N VAL A 51 -5.56 -11.49 13.48
CA VAL A 51 -5.19 -11.07 12.12
C VAL A 51 -5.91 -11.91 11.05
N GLU A 52 -6.57 -13.02 11.44
CA GLU A 52 -7.39 -13.82 10.53
C GLU A 52 -8.54 -13.00 9.90
N ASP A 53 -9.14 -12.08 10.66
CA ASP A 53 -10.19 -11.18 10.13
C ASP A 53 -9.61 -9.89 9.52
N ALA A 54 -8.33 -9.59 9.77
CA ALA A 54 -7.61 -8.52 9.07
C ALA A 54 -7.26 -8.90 7.61
N ALA A 55 -7.53 -10.15 7.20
CA ALA A 55 -7.50 -10.56 5.81
C ALA A 55 -8.66 -9.94 4.99
N LEU A 56 -9.70 -9.39 5.63
CA LEU A 56 -10.77 -8.68 4.91
C LEU A 56 -10.31 -7.31 4.38
N VAL A 57 -9.32 -6.69 5.05
CA VAL A 57 -8.50 -5.57 4.53
C VAL A 57 -7.14 -6.10 4.01
N GLY A 58 -7.07 -7.40 3.76
CA GLY A 58 -6.03 -8.08 3.00
C GLY A 58 -6.25 -7.92 1.49
N PRO A 59 -5.75 -8.84 0.63
CA PRO A 59 -5.27 -8.62 -0.74
C PRO A 59 -6.24 -8.00 -1.75
N LEU A 60 -7.51 -7.75 -1.42
CA LEU A 60 -8.46 -7.00 -2.26
C LEU A 60 -7.96 -5.59 -2.60
N GLY A 61 -7.32 -4.90 -1.65
CA GLY A 61 -6.71 -3.60 -1.93
C GLY A 61 -5.59 -3.72 -2.97
N ILE A 62 -4.73 -4.72 -2.83
CA ILE A 62 -3.63 -4.99 -3.75
C ILE A 62 -4.16 -5.43 -5.13
N LEU A 63 -5.17 -6.32 -5.16
CA LEU A 63 -5.78 -6.84 -6.38
C LEU A 63 -6.52 -5.77 -7.19
N THR A 64 -6.97 -4.69 -6.56
CA THR A 64 -7.71 -3.61 -7.24
C THR A 64 -6.83 -2.40 -7.51
N VAL A 65 -6.03 -1.98 -6.53
CA VAL A 65 -5.18 -0.78 -6.64
C VAL A 65 -3.99 -1.04 -7.56
N ILE A 66 -3.32 -2.19 -7.48
CA ILE A 66 -2.15 -2.45 -8.33
C ILE A 66 -2.53 -2.50 -9.82
N PRO A 67 -3.58 -3.23 -10.26
CA PRO A 67 -4.00 -3.19 -11.67
C PRO A 67 -4.44 -1.80 -12.12
N MET A 68 -5.10 -1.01 -11.28
CA MET A 68 -5.47 0.38 -11.60
C MET A 68 -4.23 1.27 -11.81
N LEU A 69 -3.23 1.17 -10.93
CA LEU A 69 -1.97 1.92 -11.05
C LEU A 69 -1.17 1.51 -12.29
N ILE A 70 -1.10 0.20 -12.58
CA ILE A 70 -0.46 -0.33 -13.79
C ILE A 70 -1.18 0.19 -15.04
N CYS A 71 -2.52 0.10 -15.09
CA CYS A 71 -3.31 0.63 -16.20
C CYS A 71 -3.06 2.13 -16.42
N PHE A 72 -3.03 2.91 -15.35
CA PHE A 72 -2.75 4.35 -15.39
C PHE A 72 -1.35 4.63 -15.96
N TYR A 73 -0.31 4.01 -15.40
CA TYR A 73 1.07 4.17 -15.87
C TYR A 73 1.24 3.73 -17.33
N MET A 74 0.62 2.62 -17.71
CA MET A 74 0.68 2.10 -19.08
C MET A 74 -0.04 3.03 -20.07
N CYS A 75 -1.16 3.64 -19.67
CA CYS A 75 -1.83 4.68 -20.46
C CYS A 75 -0.93 5.90 -20.68
N GLU A 76 -0.33 6.44 -19.62
CA GLU A 76 0.59 7.59 -19.71
C GLU A 76 1.81 7.28 -20.57
N LYS A 77 2.42 6.11 -20.36
CA LYS A 77 3.59 5.67 -21.13
C LYS A 77 3.25 5.51 -22.61
N LYS A 78 2.11 4.88 -22.94
CA LYS A 78 1.64 4.78 -24.33
C LYS A 78 1.37 6.15 -24.95
N ALA A 79 0.82 7.10 -24.21
CA ALA A 79 0.61 8.47 -24.69
C ALA A 79 1.94 9.17 -25.03
N ARG A 80 2.92 9.10 -24.13
CA ARG A 80 4.26 9.69 -24.32
C ARG A 80 4.99 9.10 -25.52
N ILE A 81 4.98 7.77 -25.68
CA ILE A 81 5.65 7.09 -26.80
C ILE A 81 5.08 7.56 -28.15
N ARG A 82 3.75 7.69 -28.26
CA ARG A 82 3.12 8.16 -29.51
C ARG A 82 3.55 9.58 -29.89
N GLN A 83 3.71 10.47 -28.91
CA GLN A 83 4.18 11.84 -29.17
C GLN A 83 5.63 11.83 -29.68
N VAL A 84 6.52 11.06 -29.06
CA VAL A 84 7.93 10.96 -29.47
C VAL A 84 8.07 10.38 -30.88
N VAL A 85 7.29 9.35 -31.22
CA VAL A 85 7.33 8.75 -32.57
C VAL A 85 6.92 9.75 -33.66
N ARG A 86 5.90 10.60 -33.42
CA ARG A 86 5.48 11.63 -34.38
C ARG A 86 6.57 12.67 -34.62
N ILE A 87 7.19 13.14 -33.53
CA ILE A 87 8.29 14.10 -33.60
C ILE A 87 9.47 13.45 -34.34
N GLN A 88 9.88 12.24 -33.97
CA GLN A 88 10.99 11.56 -34.65
C GLN A 88 10.78 11.42 -36.16
N LYS A 89 9.54 11.13 -36.59
CA LYS A 89 9.19 11.03 -38.00
C LYS A 89 9.40 12.36 -38.72
N SER A 90 8.87 13.46 -38.19
CA SER A 90 9.00 14.78 -38.83
C SER A 90 10.45 15.25 -38.92
N TRP A 91 11.27 14.99 -37.90
CA TRP A 91 12.70 15.33 -37.90
C TRP A 91 13.48 14.49 -38.93
N SER A 92 13.12 13.22 -39.11
CA SER A 92 13.75 12.35 -40.11
C SER A 92 13.43 12.78 -41.55
N GLU A 93 12.20 13.24 -41.80
CA GLU A 93 11.76 13.75 -43.10
C GLU A 93 12.45 15.08 -43.42
N GLN A 94 12.50 16.01 -42.47
CA GLN A 94 13.22 17.28 -42.60
C GLN A 94 14.71 17.06 -42.92
N ARG A 95 15.37 16.13 -42.22
CA ARG A 95 16.78 15.80 -42.46
C ARG A 95 17.02 15.25 -43.86
N LYS A 96 16.14 14.38 -44.36
CA LYS A 96 16.24 13.84 -45.74
C LYS A 96 16.09 14.95 -46.77
N ALA A 97 15.11 15.84 -46.58
CA ALA A 97 14.90 16.99 -47.46
C ALA A 97 16.12 17.92 -47.51
N SER A 98 16.71 18.23 -46.34
CA SER A 98 17.90 19.09 -46.27
C SER A 98 19.14 18.47 -46.93
N ILE A 99 19.34 17.16 -46.77
CA ILE A 99 20.45 16.44 -47.43
C ILE A 99 20.25 16.46 -48.96
N GLN A 100 19.03 16.21 -49.43
CA GLN A 100 18.75 16.17 -50.87
C GLN A 100 18.96 17.55 -51.53
N SER A 101 18.53 18.63 -50.89
CA SER A 101 18.81 19.99 -51.39
C SER A 101 20.31 20.30 -51.44
N ALA A 102 21.08 19.87 -50.44
CA ALA A 102 22.53 20.07 -50.42
C ALA A 102 23.22 19.32 -51.57
N HIS A 103 22.79 18.09 -51.85
CA HIS A 103 23.31 17.29 -52.96
C HIS A 103 23.00 17.90 -54.34
N ILE A 104 21.81 18.47 -54.51
CA ILE A 104 21.47 19.16 -55.77
C ILE A 104 22.33 20.42 -55.94
N ALA A 105 22.52 21.20 -54.87
CA ALA A 105 23.35 22.41 -54.90
C ALA A 105 24.82 22.09 -55.26
N SER A 106 25.39 21.00 -54.73
CA SER A 106 26.76 20.60 -55.09
C SER A 106 26.89 20.17 -56.55
N LEU A 107 25.91 19.43 -57.09
CA LEU A 107 25.90 19.04 -58.50
C LEU A 107 25.79 20.25 -59.45
N LEU A 108 25.03 21.27 -59.06
CA LEU A 108 24.92 22.51 -59.82
C LEU A 108 26.22 23.32 -59.77
N ALA A 109 26.88 23.38 -58.61
CA ALA A 109 28.16 24.07 -58.45
C ALA A 109 29.30 23.42 -59.23
N GLU A 110 29.29 22.10 -59.40
CA GLU A 110 30.31 21.37 -60.18
C GLU A 110 30.12 21.53 -61.70
N LYS A 111 28.91 21.89 -62.15
CA LYS A 111 28.60 22.11 -63.58
C LYS A 111 28.62 23.59 -64.00
N ALA A 112 28.80 24.52 -63.06
CA ALA A 112 28.89 25.96 -63.31
C ALA A 112 30.35 26.39 -63.50
#